data_AF-A0AAD4XHY5-F1
#
_entry.id   AF-A0AAD4XHY5-F1
#
_cell.length_a   1.000
_cell.length_b   1.000
_cell.length_c   1.000
_cell.angle_alpha   90.00
_cell.angle_beta   90.00
_cell.angle_gamma   90.00
#
_symmetry.space_group_name_H-M   'P 1'
#
loop_
_entity.id
_entity.type
_entity.pdbx_description
1 polymer ?
#
loop_
_entity_poly.entity_id
_entity_poly.type
_entity_poly.pdbx_seq_one_letter_code
_entity_poly.pdbx_strand_id
1 'polypeptide(L)'
;LEFWYLMFLIVVAGRLKNAAIAVAAISICTNLSGWEFMIFLGFNAAISVRISNELGAGRPRAAKFSILVVVMFAALVGIAFMILILALKNVYALPFTNNPEVVAVVSDLAIIFSFTLLLNSVQPVLTGVAVGAGWQWLIAYVNVGCYYIVGLPLGYVLGSYLDMGVKGVWIGMVSGVVLQTLILTGITLGTDWNKEALMAKSRIDQWGGSIVPQIQNSVKP
;
A
#
# COMPACT_ATOMS: atom_id res chain seq x y z
N LEU A 1 11.07 0.69 0.62
CA LEU A 1 11.13 -0.36 1.67
C LEU A 1 10.39 -1.63 1.20
N GLU A 2 9.14 -1.49 0.78
CA GLU A 2 8.29 -2.58 0.24
C GLU A 2 8.95 -3.35 -0.91
N PHE A 3 9.57 -2.66 -1.86
CA PHE A 3 10.26 -3.33 -2.98
C PHE A 3 11.45 -4.20 -2.56
N TRP A 4 12.23 -3.74 -1.56
CA TRP A 4 13.35 -4.49 -1.01
C TRP A 4 12.87 -5.72 -0.22
N TYR A 5 11.73 -5.59 0.46
CA TYR A 5 11.06 -6.70 1.14
C TYR A 5 10.63 -7.79 0.15
N LEU A 6 10.02 -7.41 -0.98
CA LEU A 6 9.65 -8.34 -2.06
C LEU A 6 10.89 -9.05 -2.64
N MET A 7 11.98 -8.30 -2.89
CA MET A 7 13.23 -8.87 -3.41
C MET A 7 13.82 -9.91 -2.46
N PHE A 8 13.83 -9.64 -1.15
CA PHE A 8 14.34 -10.59 -0.17
C PHE A 8 13.50 -11.88 -0.13
N LEU A 9 12.17 -11.77 -0.21
CA LEU A 9 11.28 -12.93 -0.23
C LEU A 9 11.43 -13.78 -1.50
N ILE A 10 11.70 -13.16 -2.66
CA ILE A 10 12.03 -13.89 -3.90
C ILE A 10 13.33 -14.69 -3.73
N VAL A 11 14.34 -14.11 -3.08
CA VAL A 11 15.60 -14.82 -2.77
C VAL A 11 15.35 -16.00 -1.83
N VAL A 12 14.49 -15.85 -0.83
CA VAL A 12 14.10 -16.95 0.07
C VAL A 12 13.36 -18.05 -0.70
N ALA A 13 12.44 -17.69 -1.59
CA ALA A 13 11.73 -18.66 -2.43
C ALA A 13 12.65 -19.42 -3.39
N GLY A 14 13.76 -18.79 -3.82
CA GLY A 14 14.81 -19.43 -4.61
C GLY A 14 15.57 -20.55 -3.90
N ARG A 15 15.41 -20.71 -2.58
CA ARG A 15 16.03 -21.80 -1.79
C ARG A 15 15.13 -23.03 -1.61
N LEU A 16 13.91 -23.02 -2.16
CA LEU A 16 12.97 -24.13 -2.06
C LEU A 16 13.34 -25.29 -2.99
N LYS A 17 12.93 -26.52 -2.66
CA LYS A 17 13.26 -27.75 -3.41
C LYS A 17 12.87 -27.70 -4.90
N ASN A 18 11.82 -26.95 -5.26
CA ASN A 18 11.38 -26.69 -6.64
C ASN A 18 11.52 -25.20 -7.03
N ALA A 19 12.68 -24.61 -6.74
CA ALA A 19 12.93 -23.17 -6.86
C ALA A 19 12.54 -22.56 -8.22
N ALA A 20 12.82 -23.24 -9.34
CA ALA A 20 12.51 -22.70 -10.68
C ALA A 20 11.00 -22.49 -10.89
N ILE A 21 10.17 -23.48 -10.55
CA ILE A 21 8.71 -23.41 -10.69
C ILE A 21 8.14 -22.42 -9.68
N ALA A 22 8.64 -22.44 -8.45
CA ALA A 22 8.27 -21.53 -7.38
C ALA A 22 8.50 -20.06 -7.72
N VAL A 23 9.72 -19.74 -8.17
CA VAL A 23 10.12 -18.38 -8.57
C VAL A 23 9.35 -17.94 -9.81
N ALA A 24 9.13 -18.82 -10.79
CA ALA A 24 8.31 -18.50 -11.96
C ALA A 24 6.87 -18.13 -11.56
N ALA A 25 6.22 -18.92 -10.70
CA ALA A 25 4.87 -18.65 -10.22
C ALA A 25 4.79 -17.31 -9.44
N ILE A 26 5.73 -17.08 -8.52
CA ILE A 26 5.85 -15.81 -7.77
C ILE A 26 6.04 -14.64 -8.72
N SER A 27 6.87 -14.80 -9.75
CA SER A 27 7.16 -13.73 -10.72
C SER A 27 5.93 -13.36 -11.53
N ILE A 28 5.12 -14.33 -11.97
CA ILE A 28 3.86 -14.08 -12.67
C ILE A 28 2.91 -13.27 -11.77
N CYS A 29 2.70 -13.73 -10.53
CA CYS A 29 1.86 -13.02 -9.55
C CYS A 29 2.38 -11.61 -9.27
N THR A 30 3.69 -11.44 -9.06
CA THR A 30 4.28 -10.13 -8.76
C THR A 30 4.17 -9.17 -9.95
N ASN A 31 4.30 -9.65 -11.18
CA ASN A 31 4.08 -8.83 -12.38
C ASN A 31 2.64 -8.32 -12.47
N LEU A 32 1.66 -9.19 -12.25
CA LEU A 32 0.24 -8.81 -12.23
C LEU A 32 -0.06 -7.80 -11.12
N SER A 33 0.48 -8.02 -9.91
CA SER A 33 0.40 -7.03 -8.82
C SER A 33 1.09 -5.72 -9.17
N GLY A 34 2.17 -5.75 -9.94
CA GLY A 34 2.87 -4.55 -10.42
C GLY A 34 1.98 -3.68 -11.32
N TRP A 35 1.20 -4.29 -12.22
CA TRP A 35 0.24 -3.57 -13.06
C TRP A 35 -0.88 -2.94 -12.23
N GLU A 36 -1.43 -3.70 -11.28
CA GLU A 36 -2.44 -3.19 -10.35
C GLU A 36 -1.87 -2.01 -9.52
N PHE A 37 -0.66 -2.17 -8.99
CA PHE A 37 -0.01 -1.15 -8.16
C PHE A 37 0.14 0.19 -8.87
N MET A 38 0.38 0.20 -10.19
CA MET A 38 0.46 1.46 -10.95
C MET A 38 -0.84 2.28 -10.91
N ILE A 39 -1.99 1.61 -10.88
CA ILE A 39 -3.29 2.27 -10.75
C ILE A 39 -3.39 2.91 -9.35
N PHE A 40 -3.05 2.15 -8.31
CA PHE A 40 -3.15 2.61 -6.92
C PHE A 40 -2.09 3.65 -6.54
N LEU A 41 -0.93 3.64 -7.22
CA LEU A 41 0.06 4.70 -7.12
C LEU A 41 -0.53 6.04 -7.59
N GLY A 42 -1.36 6.03 -8.63
CA GLY A 42 -2.12 7.20 -9.07
C GLY A 42 -3.07 7.72 -7.98
N PHE A 43 -3.82 6.83 -7.32
CA PHE A 43 -4.69 7.21 -6.20
C PHE A 43 -3.91 7.72 -5.00
N ASN A 44 -2.77 7.09 -4.66
CA ASN A 44 -1.86 7.54 -3.61
C ASN A 44 -1.42 9.00 -3.83
N ALA A 45 -0.96 9.34 -5.04
CA ALA A 45 -0.54 10.69 -5.37
C ALA A 45 -1.71 11.68 -5.31
N ALA A 46 -2.85 11.32 -5.92
CA ALA A 46 -4.04 12.18 -5.98
C ALA A 46 -4.60 12.50 -4.58
N ILE A 47 -4.72 11.50 -3.71
CA ILE A 47 -5.24 11.73 -2.36
C ILE A 47 -4.27 12.52 -1.48
N SER A 48 -2.96 12.27 -1.62
CA SER A 48 -1.92 12.99 -0.89
C SER A 48 -2.00 14.50 -1.15
N VAL A 49 -2.08 14.90 -2.43
CA VAL A 49 -2.24 16.31 -2.81
C VAL A 49 -3.56 16.87 -2.30
N ARG A 50 -4.67 16.14 -2.46
CA ARG A 50 -5.99 16.62 -2.05
C ARG A 50 -6.08 16.86 -0.54
N ILE A 51 -5.56 15.94 0.27
CA ILE A 51 -5.57 16.10 1.73
C ILE A 51 -4.64 17.22 2.17
N SER A 52 -3.45 17.32 1.56
CA SER A 52 -2.52 18.42 1.85
C SER A 52 -3.20 19.77 1.62
N ASN A 53 -3.93 19.93 0.52
CA ASN A 53 -4.64 21.16 0.17
C ASN A 53 -5.82 21.43 1.10
N GLU A 54 -6.67 20.43 1.39
CA GLU A 54 -7.83 20.63 2.28
C GLU A 54 -7.41 20.92 3.73
N LEU A 55 -6.36 20.27 4.22
CA LEU A 55 -5.79 20.57 5.54
C LEU A 55 -5.15 21.96 5.57
N GLY A 56 -4.36 22.31 4.55
CA GLY A 56 -3.77 23.65 4.43
C GLY A 56 -4.81 24.77 4.34
N ALA A 57 -5.97 24.49 3.73
CA ALA A 57 -7.11 25.42 3.67
C ALA A 57 -7.97 25.45 4.94
N GLY A 58 -7.62 24.68 5.99
CA GLY A 58 -8.38 24.62 7.23
C GLY A 58 -9.74 23.91 7.09
N ARG A 59 -9.88 22.98 6.14
CA ARG A 59 -11.13 22.26 5.82
C ARG A 59 -11.07 20.78 6.21
N PRO A 60 -11.00 20.43 7.50
CA PRO A 60 -10.81 19.04 7.95
C PRO A 60 -11.97 18.11 7.56
N ARG A 61 -13.21 18.63 7.47
CA ARG A 61 -14.37 17.85 7.02
C ARG A 61 -14.24 17.41 5.56
N ALA A 62 -13.73 18.28 4.69
CA ALA A 62 -13.51 17.97 3.28
C ALA A 62 -12.35 16.97 3.11
N ALA A 63 -11.30 17.07 3.95
CA ALA A 63 -10.24 16.07 4.00
C ALA A 63 -10.77 14.68 4.37
N LYS A 64 -11.57 14.56 5.46
CA LYS A 64 -12.21 13.28 5.84
C LYS A 64 -13.08 12.70 4.73
N PHE A 65 -13.89 13.54 4.09
CA PHE A 65 -14.76 13.10 3.00
C PHE A 65 -13.93 12.59 1.80
N SER A 66 -12.83 13.28 1.47
CA SER A 66 -11.92 12.86 0.40
C SER A 66 -11.31 11.49 0.67
N ILE A 67 -10.89 11.24 1.92
CA ILE A 67 -10.38 9.93 2.36
C ILE A 67 -11.43 8.85 2.16
N LEU A 68 -12.65 9.07 2.65
CA LEU A 68 -13.73 8.10 2.55
C LEU A 68 -14.02 7.74 1.08
N VAL A 69 -14.13 8.75 0.21
CA VAL A 69 -14.42 8.54 -1.21
C VAL A 69 -13.33 7.73 -1.89
N VAL A 70 -12.05 8.07 -1.68
CA VAL A 70 -10.96 7.34 -2.34
C VAL A 70 -10.80 5.93 -1.81
N VAL A 71 -11.01 5.69 -0.51
CA VAL A 71 -10.93 4.36 0.09
C VAL A 71 -12.08 3.48 -0.44
N MET A 72 -13.30 4.01 -0.54
CA MET A 72 -14.42 3.27 -1.14
C MET A 72 -14.15 2.94 -2.60
N PHE A 73 -13.63 3.90 -3.38
CA PHE A 73 -13.33 3.66 -4.79
C PHE A 73 -12.19 2.65 -4.97
N ALA A 74 -11.14 2.73 -4.16
CA ALA A 74 -10.03 1.80 -4.18
C ALA A 74 -10.45 0.38 -3.76
N ALA A 75 -11.32 0.26 -2.76
CA ALA A 75 -11.91 -1.02 -2.37
C ALA A 75 -12.78 -1.60 -3.49
N LEU A 76 -13.60 -0.78 -4.17
CA LEU A 76 -14.43 -1.24 -5.29
C LEU A 76 -13.58 -1.77 -6.45
N VAL A 77 -12.53 -1.03 -6.83
CA VAL A 77 -11.59 -1.46 -7.88
C VAL A 77 -10.84 -2.72 -7.46
N GLY A 78 -10.38 -2.80 -6.20
CA GLY A 78 -9.74 -4.00 -5.65
C GLY A 78 -10.65 -5.22 -5.65
N ILE A 79 -11.93 -5.06 -5.30
CA ILE A 79 -12.93 -6.14 -5.37
C ILE A 79 -13.12 -6.59 -6.82
N ALA A 80 -13.15 -5.65 -7.78
CA ALA A 80 -13.24 -6.00 -9.20
C ALA A 80 -12.03 -6.84 -9.67
N PHE A 81 -10.81 -6.47 -9.28
CA PHE A 81 -9.60 -7.26 -9.56
C PHE A 81 -9.62 -8.64 -8.88
N MET A 82 -10.08 -8.71 -7.63
CA MET A 82 -10.24 -9.96 -6.89
C MET A 82 -11.20 -10.91 -7.62
N ILE A 83 -12.38 -10.42 -8.03
CA ILE A 83 -13.37 -11.20 -8.78
C ILE A 83 -12.79 -11.65 -10.12
N LEU A 84 -12.09 -10.76 -10.84
CA LEU A 84 -11.49 -11.08 -12.14
C LEU A 84 -10.47 -12.21 -12.03
N ILE A 85 -9.57 -12.16 -11.04
CA ILE A 85 -8.56 -13.20 -10.84
C ILE A 85 -9.19 -14.53 -10.40
N LEU A 86 -10.20 -14.49 -9.52
CA LEU A 86 -10.92 -15.70 -9.11
C LEU A 86 -11.68 -16.34 -10.27
N ALA A 87 -12.33 -15.53 -11.12
CA ALA A 87 -13.04 -16.02 -12.30
C ALA A 87 -12.07 -16.65 -13.32
N LEU A 88 -10.88 -16.06 -13.48
CA LEU A 88 -9.86 -16.51 -14.41
C LEU A 88 -8.82 -17.45 -13.80
N LYS A 89 -9.06 -18.00 -12.60
CA LYS A 89 -8.03 -18.64 -11.76
C LYS A 89 -7.19 -19.71 -12.48
N ASN A 90 -7.82 -20.44 -13.40
CA ASN A 90 -7.19 -21.56 -14.12
C ASN A 90 -6.51 -21.15 -15.43
N VAL A 91 -6.73 -19.91 -15.90
CA VAL A 91 -6.33 -19.48 -17.25
C VAL A 91 -5.45 -18.24 -17.26
N TYR A 92 -5.45 -17.41 -16.21
CA TYR A 92 -4.68 -16.15 -16.21
C TYR A 92 -3.16 -16.36 -16.26
N ALA A 93 -2.66 -17.57 -15.95
CA ALA A 93 -1.24 -17.92 -16.04
C ALA A 93 -0.78 -18.30 -17.46
N LEU A 94 -1.71 -18.71 -18.34
CA LEU A 94 -1.40 -19.23 -19.68
C LEU A 94 -0.66 -18.21 -20.57
N PRO A 95 -0.97 -16.89 -20.54
CA PRO A 95 -0.22 -15.91 -21.32
C PRO A 95 1.25 -15.77 -20.91
N PHE A 96 1.62 -16.21 -19.69
CA PHE A 96 2.96 -16.05 -19.15
C PHE A 96 3.82 -17.30 -19.29
N THR A 97 3.22 -18.49 -19.40
CA THR A 97 3.96 -19.75 -19.43
C THR A 97 3.17 -20.89 -20.08
N ASN A 98 3.89 -21.74 -20.82
CA ASN A 98 3.36 -22.99 -21.37
C ASN A 98 3.63 -24.20 -20.45
N ASN A 99 4.30 -24.01 -19.30
CA ASN A 99 4.60 -25.10 -18.38
C ASN A 99 3.37 -25.42 -17.50
N PRO A 100 2.75 -26.61 -17.62
CA PRO A 100 1.54 -26.96 -16.86
C PRO A 100 1.77 -27.01 -15.34
N GLU A 101 2.99 -27.33 -14.88
CA GLU A 101 3.31 -27.34 -13.44
C GLU A 101 3.30 -25.92 -12.85
N VAL A 102 3.78 -24.93 -13.61
CA VAL A 102 3.74 -23.52 -13.19
C VAL A 102 2.30 -23.02 -13.18
N VAL A 103 1.49 -23.37 -14.18
CA VAL A 103 0.06 -23.02 -14.24
C VAL A 103 -0.69 -23.59 -13.03
N ALA A 104 -0.41 -24.85 -12.66
CA ALA A 104 -1.03 -25.49 -11.50
C ALA A 104 -0.68 -24.75 -10.19
N VAL A 105 0.59 -24.40 -9.97
CA VAL A 105 1.02 -23.64 -8.79
C VAL A 105 0.40 -22.25 -8.76
N VAL A 106 0.34 -21.55 -9.89
CA VAL A 106 -0.27 -20.22 -9.97
C VAL A 106 -1.77 -20.28 -9.68
N SER A 107 -2.50 -21.26 -10.23
CA SER A 107 -3.93 -21.47 -9.93
C SER A 107 -4.18 -21.79 -8.45
N ASP A 108 -3.29 -22.58 -7.85
CA ASP A 108 -3.33 -22.92 -6.42
C ASP A 108 -3.04 -21.71 -5.51
N LEU A 109 -2.28 -20.72 -6.01
CA LEU A 109 -2.05 -19.44 -5.34
C LEU A 109 -3.16 -18.41 -5.58
N ALA A 110 -4.02 -18.60 -6.60
CA ALA A 110 -4.98 -17.61 -7.07
C ALA A 110 -5.89 -17.05 -5.96
N ILE A 111 -6.31 -17.90 -5.02
CA ILE A 111 -7.17 -17.48 -3.90
C ILE A 111 -6.40 -16.50 -3.02
N ILE A 112 -5.24 -16.89 -2.49
CA ILE A 112 -4.41 -16.03 -1.62
C ILE A 112 -4.00 -14.76 -2.38
N PHE A 113 -3.66 -14.90 -3.66
CA PHE A 113 -3.30 -13.81 -4.53
C PHE A 113 -4.44 -12.80 -4.72
N SER A 114 -5.67 -13.26 -4.96
CA SER A 114 -6.82 -12.37 -5.13
C SER A 114 -7.11 -11.52 -3.88
N PHE A 115 -6.95 -12.08 -2.69
CA PHE A 115 -7.03 -11.31 -1.44
C PHE A 115 -5.85 -10.34 -1.28
N THR A 116 -4.66 -10.72 -1.76
CA THR A 116 -3.49 -9.84 -1.78
C THR A 116 -3.75 -8.61 -2.62
N LEU A 117 -4.34 -8.76 -3.81
CA LEU A 117 -4.71 -7.64 -4.69
C LEU A 117 -5.69 -6.69 -4.01
N LEU A 118 -6.74 -7.22 -3.38
CA LEU A 118 -7.70 -6.41 -2.61
C LEU A 118 -7.02 -5.62 -1.48
N LEU A 119 -6.11 -6.23 -0.73
CA LEU A 119 -5.38 -5.54 0.33
C LEU A 119 -4.43 -4.47 -0.21
N ASN A 120 -3.72 -4.79 -1.29
CA ASN A 120 -2.82 -3.88 -2.00
C ASN A 120 -3.57 -2.73 -2.70
N SER A 121 -4.89 -2.84 -2.84
CA SER A 121 -5.74 -1.77 -3.35
C SER A 121 -5.89 -0.63 -2.32
N VAL A 122 -6.05 -0.98 -1.04
CA VAL A 122 -6.34 -0.03 0.03
C VAL A 122 -5.05 0.56 0.63
N GLN A 123 -4.01 -0.26 0.78
CA GLN A 123 -2.79 0.14 1.48
C GLN A 123 -2.08 1.37 0.86
N PRO A 124 -1.82 1.44 -0.46
CA PRO A 124 -1.20 2.61 -1.06
C PRO A 124 -2.03 3.87 -0.86
N VAL A 125 -3.36 3.77 -0.89
CA VAL A 125 -4.24 4.91 -0.67
C VAL A 125 -4.11 5.46 0.74
N LEU A 126 -4.10 4.58 1.76
CA LEU A 126 -3.87 4.98 3.15
C LEU A 126 -2.48 5.58 3.37
N THR A 127 -1.45 5.04 2.72
CA THR A 127 -0.12 5.65 2.72
C THR A 127 -0.15 7.05 2.12
N GLY A 128 -0.90 7.27 1.03
CA GLY A 128 -1.07 8.58 0.42
C GLY A 128 -1.78 9.56 1.34
N VAL A 129 -2.78 9.10 2.09
CA VAL A 129 -3.48 9.87 3.12
C VAL A 129 -2.52 10.35 4.20
N ALA A 130 -1.72 9.43 4.73
CA ALA A 130 -0.78 9.72 5.80
C ALA A 130 0.37 10.62 5.33
N VAL A 131 0.86 10.47 4.09
CA VAL A 131 1.82 11.41 3.48
C VAL A 131 1.20 12.81 3.33
N GLY A 132 -0.05 12.90 2.84
CA GLY A 132 -0.75 14.18 2.70
C GLY A 132 -1.03 14.90 4.04
N ALA A 133 -1.12 14.15 5.13
CA ALA A 133 -1.23 14.70 6.49
C ALA A 133 0.14 15.06 7.11
N GLY A 134 1.25 14.68 6.48
CA GLY A 134 2.61 14.92 6.97
C GLY A 134 3.11 13.86 7.97
N TRP A 135 2.55 12.66 7.96
CA TRP A 135 2.91 11.56 8.86
C TRP A 135 3.97 10.61 8.29
N GLN A 136 4.72 11.02 7.25
CA GLN A 136 5.67 10.15 6.55
C GLN A 136 6.67 9.42 7.48
N TRP A 137 7.13 10.07 8.55
CA TRP A 137 8.06 9.48 9.50
C TRP A 137 7.43 8.33 10.30
N LEU A 138 6.17 8.49 10.70
CA LEU A 138 5.42 7.46 11.42
C LEU A 138 5.21 6.24 10.52
N ILE A 139 4.83 6.45 9.26
CA ILE A 139 4.64 5.36 8.29
C ILE A 139 5.95 4.59 8.11
N ALA A 140 7.08 5.30 7.99
CA ALA A 140 8.38 4.65 7.83
C ALA A 140 8.70 3.67 8.97
N TYR A 141 8.45 4.07 10.23
CA TYR A 141 8.64 3.17 11.38
C TYR A 141 7.69 1.98 11.37
N VAL A 142 6.40 2.22 11.06
CA VAL A 142 5.41 1.13 10.95
C VAL A 142 5.81 0.13 9.86
N ASN A 143 6.28 0.60 8.71
CA ASN A 143 6.71 -0.26 7.60
C ASN A 143 7.92 -1.12 7.99
N VAL A 144 8.91 -0.53 8.67
CA VAL A 144 10.08 -1.29 9.17
C VAL A 144 9.61 -2.39 10.12
N GLY A 145 8.76 -2.05 11.10
CA GLY A 145 8.24 -3.03 12.06
C GLY A 145 7.43 -4.14 11.40
N CYS A 146 6.45 -3.80 10.57
CA CYS A 146 5.54 -4.78 10.00
C CYS A 146 6.24 -5.71 9.01
N TYR A 147 7.12 -5.19 8.14
CA TYR A 147 7.75 -6.02 7.12
C TYR A 147 8.96 -6.79 7.64
N TYR A 148 9.83 -6.17 8.45
CA TYR A 148 11.09 -6.79 8.85
C TYR A 148 11.00 -7.57 10.16
N ILE A 149 10.20 -7.11 11.12
CA ILE A 149 10.09 -7.78 12.43
C ILE A 149 9.02 -8.88 12.38
N VAL A 150 7.94 -8.67 11.62
CA VAL A 150 6.81 -9.62 11.59
C VAL A 150 6.78 -10.40 10.28
N GLY A 151 6.68 -9.72 9.14
CA GLY A 151 6.47 -10.36 7.85
C GLY A 151 7.62 -11.27 7.39
N LEU A 152 8.87 -10.84 7.57
CA LEU A 152 10.06 -11.63 7.19
C LEU A 152 10.20 -12.92 8.03
N PRO A 153 10.17 -12.89 9.38
CA PRO A 153 10.22 -14.11 10.18
C PRO A 153 9.04 -15.05 9.91
N LEU A 154 7.82 -14.53 9.78
CA LEU A 154 6.66 -15.35 9.44
C LEU A 154 6.82 -16.03 8.08
N GLY A 155 7.24 -15.30 7.05
CA GLY A 155 7.49 -15.86 5.72
C GLY A 155 8.57 -16.94 5.72
N TYR A 156 9.64 -16.74 6.50
CA TYR A 156 10.70 -17.73 6.65
C TYR A 156 10.22 -19.00 7.37
N VAL A 157 9.53 -18.85 8.51
CA VAL A 157 9.01 -19.97 9.31
C VAL A 157 7.95 -20.75 8.53
N LEU A 158 6.98 -20.07 7.93
CA LEU A 158 5.92 -20.72 7.14
C LEU A 158 6.48 -21.40 5.88
N GLY A 159 7.40 -20.73 5.18
CA GLY A 159 7.97 -21.24 3.94
C GLY A 159 8.96 -22.39 4.14
N SER A 160 9.80 -22.32 5.17
CA SER A 160 10.93 -23.26 5.38
C SER A 160 10.71 -24.25 6.50
N TYR A 161 10.09 -23.86 7.62
CA TYR A 161 9.94 -24.73 8.80
C TYR A 161 8.64 -25.56 8.75
N LEU A 162 7.58 -24.99 8.18
CA LEU A 162 6.28 -25.66 8.02
C LEU A 162 6.08 -26.31 6.64
N ASP A 163 7.14 -26.33 5.81
CA ASP A 163 7.14 -26.90 4.45
C ASP A 163 5.97 -26.42 3.55
N MET A 164 5.38 -25.25 3.84
CA MET A 164 4.32 -24.67 3.01
C MET A 164 4.85 -24.06 1.71
N GLY A 165 6.17 -24.09 1.51
CA GLY A 165 6.84 -23.63 0.29
C GLY A 165 6.47 -22.19 -0.07
N VAL A 166 6.12 -21.98 -1.35
CA VAL A 166 5.78 -20.65 -1.90
C VAL A 166 4.57 -20.03 -1.20
N LYS A 167 3.57 -20.85 -0.87
CA LYS A 167 2.37 -20.38 -0.16
C LYS A 167 2.73 -19.78 1.19
N GLY A 168 3.62 -20.42 1.94
CA GLY A 168 4.08 -19.94 3.24
C GLY A 168 4.80 -18.59 3.15
N VAL A 169 5.69 -18.45 2.17
CA VAL A 169 6.39 -17.19 1.87
C VAL A 169 5.40 -16.08 1.53
N TRP A 170 4.40 -16.38 0.68
CA TRP A 170 3.37 -15.42 0.28
C TRP A 170 2.45 -15.02 1.44
N ILE A 171 2.07 -15.96 2.31
CA ILE A 171 1.27 -15.66 3.51
C ILE A 171 2.05 -14.75 4.46
N GLY A 172 3.34 -15.01 4.66
CA GLY A 172 4.22 -14.12 5.42
C GLY A 172 4.23 -12.70 4.86
N MET A 173 4.33 -12.57 3.53
CA MET A 173 4.22 -11.30 2.81
C MET A 173 2.93 -10.55 3.10
N VAL A 174 1.80 -11.23 2.92
CA VAL A 174 0.47 -10.67 3.13
C VAL A 174 0.24 -10.30 4.59
N SER A 175 0.79 -11.07 5.54
CA SER A 175 0.64 -10.78 6.97
C SER A 175 1.24 -9.42 7.37
N GLY A 176 2.40 -9.05 6.81
CA GLY A 176 3.02 -7.74 7.04
C GLY A 176 2.18 -6.59 6.48
N VAL A 177 1.67 -6.77 5.26
CA VAL A 177 0.74 -5.82 4.58
C VAL A 177 -0.53 -5.63 5.40
N VAL A 178 -1.15 -6.71 5.87
CA VAL A 178 -2.36 -6.67 6.71
C VAL A 178 -2.09 -5.92 8.00
N LEU A 179 -1.01 -6.26 8.72
CA LEU A 179 -0.69 -5.61 9.99
C LEU A 179 -0.49 -4.09 9.81
N GLN A 180 0.28 -3.69 8.81
CA GLN A 180 0.49 -2.28 8.49
C GLN A 180 -0.82 -1.59 8.08
N THR A 181 -1.68 -2.24 7.30
CA THR A 181 -2.99 -1.70 6.90
C THR A 181 -3.88 -1.47 8.12
N LEU A 182 -3.91 -2.41 9.07
CA LEU A 182 -4.68 -2.29 10.30
C LEU A 182 -4.16 -1.12 11.17
N ILE A 183 -2.84 -1.00 11.31
CA ILE A 183 -2.22 0.09 12.08
C ILE A 183 -2.54 1.43 11.44
N LEU A 184 -2.33 1.57 10.12
CA LEU A 184 -2.62 2.82 9.40
C LEU A 184 -4.10 3.18 9.49
N THR A 185 -4.99 2.21 9.27
CA THR A 185 -6.43 2.42 9.40
C THR A 185 -6.81 2.88 10.81
N GLY A 186 -6.26 2.24 11.85
CA GLY A 186 -6.47 2.62 13.25
C GLY A 186 -6.02 4.05 13.54
N ILE A 187 -4.86 4.45 13.02
CA ILE A 187 -4.35 5.82 13.14
C ILE A 187 -5.27 6.79 12.41
N THR A 188 -5.59 6.54 11.13
CA THR A 188 -6.47 7.40 10.32
C THR A 188 -7.85 7.61 10.95
N LEU A 189 -8.43 6.56 11.54
CA LEU A 189 -9.72 6.63 12.24
C LEU A 189 -9.63 7.34 13.60
N GLY A 190 -8.54 7.13 14.34
CA GLY A 190 -8.30 7.75 15.65
C GLY A 190 -7.84 9.21 15.59
N THR A 191 -7.42 9.69 14.43
CA THR A 191 -6.94 11.06 14.25
C THR A 191 -8.05 12.10 14.40
N ASP A 192 -7.77 13.12 15.20
CA ASP A 192 -8.56 14.35 15.21
C ASP A 192 -8.13 15.27 14.07
N TRP A 193 -8.84 15.17 12.96
CA TRP A 193 -8.58 15.94 11.76
C TRP A 193 -8.66 17.45 11.97
N ASN A 194 -9.38 17.94 13.00
CA ASN A 194 -9.38 19.38 13.30
C ASN A 194 -8.02 19.81 13.87
N LYS A 195 -7.41 18.98 14.72
CA LYS A 195 -6.04 19.22 15.23
C LYS A 195 -5.02 19.15 14.10
N GLU A 196 -5.16 18.22 13.17
CA GLU A 196 -4.29 18.15 11.99
C GLU A 196 -4.40 19.39 11.10
N ALA A 197 -5.61 19.92 10.89
CA ALA A 197 -5.78 21.17 10.14
C ALA A 197 -5.12 22.37 10.86
N LEU A 198 -5.21 22.43 12.19
CA LEU A 198 -4.52 23.45 12.99
C LEU A 198 -2.99 23.32 12.90
N MET A 199 -2.47 22.09 12.98
CA MET A 199 -1.03 21.82 12.81
C MET A 199 -0.55 22.12 11.39
N ALA A 200 -1.37 21.84 10.37
CA ALA A 200 -1.06 22.20 8.99
C ALA A 200 -0.96 23.73 8.85
N LYS A 201 -1.92 24.47 9.42
CA LYS A 201 -1.86 25.94 9.46
C LYS A 201 -0.62 26.46 10.19
N SER A 202 -0.29 25.91 11.36
CA SER A 202 0.92 26.35 12.09
C SER A 202 2.21 26.09 11.31
N ARG A 203 2.28 24.97 10.57
CA ARG A 203 3.42 24.67 9.67
C ARG A 203 3.48 25.69 8.53
N ILE A 204 2.35 26.07 7.93
CA ILE A 204 2.31 27.09 6.89
C ILE A 204 2.71 28.46 7.45
N ASP A 205 2.24 28.85 8.64
CA ASP A 205 2.59 30.14 9.24
C ASP A 205 4.08 30.23 9.60
N GLN A 206 4.69 29.13 10.04
CA GLN A 206 6.11 29.08 10.39
C GLN A 206 7.04 29.11 9.16
N TRP A 207 6.65 28.47 8.06
CA TRP A 207 7.52 28.24 6.89
C TRP A 207 7.08 28.97 5.61
N GLY A 208 5.86 29.50 5.58
CA GLY A 208 5.24 30.15 4.42
C GLY A 208 5.63 31.61 4.21
N GLY A 209 6.41 32.18 5.14
CA GLY A 209 6.84 33.58 5.10
C GLY A 209 5.69 34.53 5.40
N SER A 210 5.89 35.46 6.33
CA SER A 210 4.92 36.52 6.59
C SER A 210 4.74 37.35 5.33
N ILE A 211 3.60 37.24 4.65
CA ILE A 211 3.16 38.27 3.71
C ILE A 211 2.74 39.46 4.59
N VAL A 212 3.73 40.24 5.05
CA VAL A 212 3.46 41.54 5.64
C VAL A 212 2.89 42.38 4.52
N PRO A 213 1.62 42.82 4.56
CA PRO A 213 1.16 43.82 3.62
C PRO A 213 1.97 45.07 3.92
N GLN A 214 2.82 45.48 2.97
CA GLN A 214 3.42 46.81 3.03
C GLN A 214 2.27 47.82 2.92
N ILE A 215 1.76 48.25 4.07
CA ILE A 215 0.93 49.45 4.16
C ILE A 215 1.87 50.58 3.78
N GLN A 216 1.85 50.98 2.50
CA GLN A 216 2.42 52.23 2.03
C GLN A 216 1.68 53.36 2.76
N ASN A 217 2.23 53.77 3.90
CA ASN A 217 2.00 55.09 4.45
C ASN A 217 2.65 56.11 3.51
N SER A 218 1.93 56.47 2.45
CA SER A 218 2.19 57.69 1.68
C SER A 218 0.97 58.59 1.76
N VAL A 219 0.66 59.05 2.98
CA VAL A 219 -0.13 60.26 3.21
C VAL A 219 0.79 61.25 3.94
N LYS A 220 1.46 62.07 3.11
CA LYS A 220 1.65 63.54 3.21
C LYS A 220 2.28 64.15 4.49
N PRO A 221 2.90 65.35 4.44
CA PRO A 221 2.50 66.56 3.67
C PRO A 221 3.09 66.69 2.28
#